data_AF-A0A971W275-F1
#
_entry.id   AF-A0A971W275-F1
#
_cell.length_a   1.000
_cell.length_b   1.000
_cell.length_c   1.000
_cell.angle_alpha   90.00
_cell.angle_beta   90.00
_cell.angle_gamma   90.00
#
_symmetry.space_group_name_H-M   'P 1'
#
loop_
_entity.id
_entity.type
_entity.pdbx_description
1 polymer ?
#
loop_
_entity_poly.entity_id
_entity_poly.type
_entity_poly.pdbx_seq_one_letter_code
_entity_poly.pdbx_strand_id
1 'polypeptide(L)' 'MGGEPENKKMPAMDINDVLSGIAEKIERNPLLREISSRNNGDFSDLIEEYGGDRVLMAKQLVESYRLLLEMNKSCSE' A
#
# COMPACT_ATOMS: atom_id res chain seq x y z
N MET A 1 23.06 -26.43 -28.48
CA MET A 1 21.89 -25.63 -28.90
C MET A 1 21.38 -24.92 -27.66
N GLY A 2 21.67 -23.62 -27.53
CA GLY A 2 21.21 -22.81 -26.41
C GLY A 2 19.79 -22.33 -26.71
N GLY A 3 18.82 -22.76 -25.90
CA GLY A 3 17.49 -22.18 -25.92
C GLY A 3 17.58 -20.79 -25.29
N GLU A 4 17.19 -19.76 -26.05
CA GLU A 4 16.99 -18.43 -25.50
C GLU A 4 15.94 -18.52 -24.39
N PRO A 5 16.15 -17.88 -23.22
CA PRO A 5 15.13 -17.85 -22.19
C PRO A 5 13.93 -17.10 -22.76
N GLU A 6 12.78 -17.79 -22.84
CA GLU A 6 11.50 -17.17 -23.20
C GLU A 6 11.29 -15.97 -22.28
N ASN A 7 11.46 -14.77 -22.83
CA ASN A 7 11.17 -13.53 -22.17
C ASN A 7 9.65 -13.43 -22.07
N LYS A 8 9.08 -14.09 -21.05
CA LYS A 8 7.70 -13.87 -20.61
C LYS A 8 7.63 -12.43 -20.12
N LYS A 9 7.49 -11.50 -21.08
CA LYS A 9 7.07 -10.13 -20.81
C LYS A 9 5.73 -10.24 -20.08
N MET A 10 5.77 -10.23 -18.74
CA MET A 10 4.61 -9.83 -17.97
C MET A 10 4.17 -8.49 -18.56
N PRO A 11 2.90 -8.35 -18.96
CA PRO A 11 2.43 -7.06 -19.43
C PRO A 11 2.78 -6.03 -18.35
N ALA A 12 3.37 -4.91 -18.76
CA ALA A 12 3.63 -3.82 -17.83
C ALA A 12 2.27 -3.43 -17.24
N MET A 13 2.02 -3.80 -15.98
CA MET A 13 0.84 -3.34 -15.27
C MET A 13 0.96 -1.84 -15.12
N ASP A 14 -0.10 -1.10 -15.48
CA ASP A 14 -0.15 0.33 -15.24
C ASP A 14 0.02 0.57 -13.74
N ILE A 15 1.00 1.40 -13.37
CA ILE A 15 1.25 1.71 -11.97
C ILE A 15 0.00 2.31 -11.30
N ASN A 16 -0.84 3.02 -12.06
CA ASN A 16 -2.10 3.55 -11.56
C ASN A 16 -3.12 2.45 -11.24
N ASP A 17 -3.13 1.35 -12.01
CA ASP A 17 -3.99 0.19 -11.71
C ASP A 17 -3.53 -0.50 -10.42
N VAL A 18 -2.21 -0.62 -10.23
CA VAL A 18 -1.62 -1.18 -9.00
C VAL A 18 -1.97 -0.30 -7.80
N LEU A 19 -1.76 1.01 -7.90
CA LEU A 19 -2.06 1.96 -6.83
C LEU A 19 -3.55 2.01 -6.50
N SER A 20 -4.42 1.93 -7.50
CA SER A 20 -5.88 1.85 -7.32
C SER A 20 -6.28 0.55 -6.61
N GLY A 21 -5.69 -0.58 -6.99
CA GLY A 21 -5.93 -1.87 -6.33
C GLY A 21 -5.46 -1.89 -4.86
N ILE A 22 -4.39 -1.16 -4.53
CA ILE A 22 -3.95 -0.99 -3.14
C ILE A 22 -4.94 -0.08 -2.38
N ALA A 23 -5.39 1.01 -2.99
CA ALA A 23 -6.37 1.92 -2.40
C ALA A 23 -7.66 1.18 -2.01
N GLU A 24 -8.20 0.34 -2.91
CA GLU A 24 -9.39 -0.46 -2.62
C GLU A 24 -9.19 -1.42 -1.43
N LYS A 25 -8.00 -2.01 -1.30
CA LYS A 25 -7.69 -2.92 -0.19
C LYS A 25 -7.59 -2.18 1.14
N ILE A 26 -7.06 -0.96 1.13
CA ILE A 26 -7.03 -0.09 2.32
C ILE A 26 -8.47 0.27 2.73
N GLU A 27 -9.32 0.69 1.79
CA GLU A 27 -10.70 1.09 2.07
C GLU A 27 -11.61 -0.05 2.58
N ARG A 28 -11.35 -1.28 2.13
CA ARG A 28 -12.12 -2.46 2.56
C ARG A 28 -11.73 -2.98 3.94
N ASN A 29 -10.56 -2.62 4.46
CA ASN A 29 -10.10 -3.07 5.77
C ASN A 29 -10.31 -1.97 6.81
N PRO A 30 -11.15 -2.19 7.85
CA PRO A 30 -11.45 -1.16 8.85
C PRO A 30 -10.22 -0.57 9.54
N LEU A 31 -9.26 -1.41 9.94
CA LEU A 31 -8.04 -0.97 10.59
C LEU A 31 -7.16 -0.12 9.65
N LEU A 32 -6.97 -0.57 8.41
CA LEU A 32 -6.17 0.18 7.42
C LEU A 32 -6.84 1.51 7.07
N ARG A 33 -8.16 1.52 6.88
CA ARG A 33 -8.93 2.72 6.58
C ARG A 33 -8.85 3.75 7.70
N GLU A 34 -8.99 3.30 8.94
CA GLU A 34 -8.91 4.17 10.12
C GLU A 34 -7.49 4.73 10.33
N ILE A 35 -6.45 3.94 10.08
CA ILE A 35 -5.07 4.45 10.08
C ILE A 35 -4.82 5.42 8.92
N SER A 36 -5.42 5.16 7.76
CA SER A 36 -5.32 6.03 6.59
C SER A 36 -5.98 7.40 6.82
N SER A 37 -7.09 7.47 7.55
CA SER A 37 -7.79 8.72 7.85
C SER A 37 -7.06 9.58 8.91
N ARG A 38 -6.34 8.96 9.85
CA ARG A 38 -5.79 9.63 11.03
C ARG A 38 -4.49 10.41 10.84
N ASN A 39 -3.84 10.35 9.68
CA ASN A 39 -2.61 11.10 9.34
C ASN A 39 -1.61 11.29 10.51
N ASN A 40 -1.15 10.20 11.12
CA ASN A 40 -0.24 10.16 12.30
C ASN A 40 -0.83 10.68 13.63
N GLY A 41 -2.15 10.63 13.79
CA GLY A 41 -2.85 10.90 15.05
C GLY A 41 -2.66 9.82 16.12
N ASP A 42 -3.46 9.92 17.17
CA ASP A 42 -3.49 8.93 18.25
C ASP A 42 -4.07 7.60 17.78
N PHE A 43 -3.42 6.50 18.18
CA PHE A 43 -3.78 5.12 17.86
C PHE A 43 -4.01 4.27 19.11
N SER A 44 -4.06 4.88 20.29
CA SER A 44 -4.18 4.16 21.57
C SER A 44 -5.42 3.26 21.62
N ASP A 45 -6.55 3.75 21.12
CA ASP A 45 -7.80 3.01 20.95
C ASP A 45 -7.65 1.82 20.00
N LEU A 46 -6.99 2.00 18.85
CA LEU A 46 -6.74 0.91 17.90
C LEU A 46 -5.76 -0.13 18.47
N ILE A 47 -4.79 0.30 19.28
CA ILE A 47 -3.86 -0.61 19.96
C ILE A 47 -4.61 -1.46 20.98
N GLU A 48 -5.55 -0.86 21.71
CA GLU A 48 -6.41 -1.57 22.66
C GLU A 48 -7.34 -2.57 21.94
N GLU A 49 -7.93 -2.19 20.81
CA GLU A 49 -8.88 -3.03 20.08
C GLU A 49 -8.20 -4.13 19.24
N TYR A 50 -7.14 -3.79 18.50
CA TYR A 50 -6.52 -4.68 17.50
C TYR A 50 -5.18 -5.26 17.93
N GLY A 51 -4.56 -4.72 18.98
CA GLY A 51 -3.22 -5.09 19.43
C GLY A 51 -2.10 -4.34 18.73
N GLY A 52 -1.06 -3.98 19.49
CA GLY A 52 0.02 -3.10 19.04
C GLY A 52 0.73 -3.57 17.76
N ASP A 53 1.09 -4.84 17.66
CA ASP A 53 1.81 -5.37 16.49
C ASP A 53 0.99 -5.25 15.20
N ARG A 54 -0.33 -5.48 15.29
CA ARG A 54 -1.22 -5.35 14.13
C ARG A 54 -1.36 -3.91 13.69
N VAL A 55 -1.52 -3.00 14.64
CA VAL A 55 -1.57 -1.55 14.37
C VAL A 55 -0.27 -1.07 13.75
N LEU A 56 0.88 -1.52 14.25
CA LEU A 56 2.19 -1.15 13.72
C LEU A 56 2.36 -1.61 12.26
N MET A 57 2.04 -2.87 11.95
CA MET A 57 2.10 -3.38 10.57
C MET A 57 1.13 -2.65 9.65
N ALA A 58 -0.08 -2.38 10.12
CA ALA A 58 -1.09 -1.65 9.37
C ALA A 58 -0.62 -0.21 9.06
N LYS A 59 0.00 0.48 10.03
CA LYS A 59 0.62 1.80 9.85
C LYS A 59 1.73 1.77 8.81
N GLN A 60 2.65 0.82 8.90
CA GLN A 60 3.74 0.67 7.93
C GLN A 60 3.22 0.46 6.50
N LEU A 61 2.16 -0.32 6.33
CA LEU A 61 1.54 -0.58 5.02
C LEU A 61 0.92 0.70 4.44
N VAL A 62 0.15 1.44 5.24
CA VAL A 62 -0.47 2.70 4.81
C VAL A 62 0.58 3.76 4.48
N GLU A 63 1.64 3.88 5.28
CA GLU A 63 2.75 4.83 5.03
C GLU A 63 3.52 4.47 3.75
N SER A 64 3.78 3.18 3.52
CA SER A 64 4.42 2.71 2.29
C SER A 64 3.59 3.03 1.05
N TYR A 65 2.27 2.87 1.13
CA TYR A 65 1.36 3.25 0.05
C TYR A 65 1.39 4.75 -0.23
N ARG A 66 1.39 5.61 0.80
CA ARG A 66 1.52 7.07 0.63
C ARG A 66 2.83 7.45 -0.06
N LEU A 67 3.94 6.82 0.33
CA LEU A 67 5.23 7.04 -0.32
C LEU A 67 5.19 6.66 -1.80
N LEU A 68 4.57 5.52 -2.14
CA LEU A 68 4.40 5.12 -3.55
C LEU A 68 3.57 6.13 -4.34
N LEU A 69 2.53 6.71 -3.75
CA LEU A 69 1.74 7.78 -4.38
C LEU A 69 2.57 9.04 -4.61
N GLU A 70 3.40 9.44 -3.65
CA GLU A 70 4.29 10.59 -3.78
C GLU A 70 5.32 10.39 -4.88
N MET A 71 5.97 9.22 -4.91
CA MET A 71 6.92 8.86 -5.96
C MET A 71 6.28 8.86 -7.34
N ASN A 72 5.06 8.32 -7.48
CA ASN A 72 4.34 8.30 -8.75
C ASN A 72 4.03 9.72 -9.26
N LYS A 73 3.67 10.64 -8.36
CA LYS A 73 3.47 12.06 -8.71
C LYS A 73 4.77 12.70 -9.18
N SER A 74 5.87 12.52 -8.46
CA SER A 74 7.17 13.10 -8.84
C SER A 74 7.75 12.55 -10.14
N CYS A 75 7.36 11.35 -10.57
CA CYS A 75 7.75 10.80 -11.88
C CYS A 75 6.87 11.26 -13.04
N SER A 76 5.74 11.93 -12.76
CA SER A 76 4.80 12.45 -13.76
C SER A 76 5.00 13.95 -14.06
N GLU A 77 5.91 14.61 -13.32
CA GLU A 77 6.39 15.98 -13.55
C GLU A 77 7.71 15.97 -14.35
#